data_AF-B3SW00-F1
#
_entry.id   AF-B3SW00-F1
#
_cell.length_a   1.000
_cell.length_b   1.000
_cell.length_c   1.000
_cell.angle_alpha   90.00
_cell.angle_beta   90.00
_cell.angle_gamma   90.00
#
_symmetry.space_group_name_H-M   'P 1'
#
loop_
_entity.id
_entity.type
_entity.pdbx_description
1 polymer ?
#
loop_
_entity_poly.entity_id
_entity_poly.type
_entity_poly.pdbx_seq_one_letter_code
_entity_poly.pdbx_strand_id
1 'polypeptide(L)'
;GPKANILISGNEIRQFASHLMEKLNITTKEQKEGTSPEERDQYIVVFSRSQTRLILNEAELILALAQEFQMRVVTVSMEDQTYSSIVQVISGASMLVSMHGAQLVTSLFLPRGAAVVELFPYAVSPEQYTPYKT
;
A
#
# COMPACT_ATOMS: atom_id res chain seq x y z
N GLY A 1 3.74 -29.11 -9.81
CA GLY A 1 4.26 -29.41 -8.46
C GLY A 1 5.21 -28.30 -8.04
N PRO A 2 5.33 -27.99 -6.74
CA PRO A 2 6.29 -26.98 -6.28
C PRO A 2 7.70 -27.43 -6.68
N LYS A 3 8.47 -26.54 -7.32
CA LYS A 3 9.87 -26.84 -7.64
C LYS A 3 10.65 -26.99 -6.34
N ALA A 4 11.44 -28.06 -6.24
CA ALA A 4 12.39 -28.24 -5.15
C ALA A 4 13.38 -27.05 -5.18
N ASN A 5 13.43 -26.27 -4.10
CA ASN A 5 14.25 -25.07 -3.94
C ASN A 5 13.92 -23.87 -4.84
N ILE A 6 12.78 -23.23 -4.60
CA ILE A 6 12.57 -21.85 -5.08
C ILE A 6 13.15 -20.91 -4.02
N LEU A 7 14.42 -20.51 -4.20
CA LEU A 7 14.94 -19.32 -3.54
C LEU A 7 14.20 -18.12 -4.17
N ILE A 8 13.12 -17.69 -3.54
CA ILE A 8 12.40 -16.47 -3.96
C ILE A 8 13.22 -15.28 -3.46
N SER A 9 13.79 -14.51 -4.39
CA SER A 9 14.40 -13.22 -4.07
C SER A 9 13.39 -12.10 -4.28
N GLY A 10 13.76 -10.88 -3.87
CA GLY A 10 12.94 -9.71 -4.18
C GLY A 10 12.77 -9.49 -5.69
N ASN A 11 13.65 -10.04 -6.55
CA ASN A 11 13.54 -9.89 -7.99
C ASN A 11 12.34 -10.65 -8.57
N GLU A 12 12.12 -11.90 -8.16
CA GLU A 12 10.98 -12.69 -8.59
C GLU A 12 9.67 -12.06 -8.13
N ILE A 13 9.63 -11.50 -6.91
CA ILE A 13 8.46 -10.78 -6.39
C ILE A 13 8.13 -9.57 -7.26
N ARG A 14 9.14 -8.80 -7.69
CA ARG A 14 8.94 -7.64 -8.57
C ARG A 14 8.49 -8.04 -9.97
N GLN A 15 9.09 -9.09 -10.54
CA GLN A 15 8.66 -9.62 -11.84
C GLN A 15 7.20 -10.08 -11.80
N PHE A 16 6.79 -10.74 -10.72
CA PHE A 16 5.41 -11.12 -10.49
C PHE A 16 4.48 -9.90 -10.39
N ALA A 17 4.84 -8.88 -9.60
CA ALA A 17 4.06 -7.66 -9.47
C ALA A 17 3.94 -6.92 -10.82
N SER A 18 5.03 -6.78 -11.57
CA SER A 18 5.03 -6.19 -12.92
C SER A 18 4.12 -6.95 -13.88
N HIS A 19 4.18 -8.28 -13.88
CA HIS A 19 3.30 -9.11 -14.71
C HIS A 19 1.82 -8.92 -14.36
N LEU A 20 1.48 -8.83 -13.07
CA LEU A 20 0.11 -8.54 -12.64
C LEU A 20 -0.36 -7.14 -13.07
N MET A 21 0.50 -6.12 -12.95
CA MET A 21 0.17 -4.77 -13.40
C MET A 21 -0.10 -4.73 -14.91
N GLU A 22 0.70 -5.43 -15.71
CA GLU A 22 0.47 -5.59 -17.15
C GLU A 22 -0.91 -6.20 -17.44
N LYS A 23 -1.27 -7.30 -16.74
CA LYS A 23 -2.59 -7.94 -16.87
C LYS A 23 -3.75 -7.05 -16.44
N LEU A 24 -3.52 -6.07 -15.57
CA LEU A 24 -4.49 -5.07 -15.15
C LEU A 24 -4.54 -3.84 -16.07
N ASN A 25 -3.78 -3.82 -17.17
CA ASN A 25 -3.62 -2.69 -18.09
C ASN A 25 -3.06 -1.43 -17.42
N ILE A 26 -2.21 -1.61 -16.41
CA ILE A 26 -1.57 -0.51 -15.67
C ILE A 26 -0.26 -0.15 -16.38
N THR A 27 -0.23 1.03 -16.99
CA THR A 27 1.02 1.57 -17.54
C THR A 27 1.77 2.25 -16.41
N THR A 28 2.90 1.65 -16.03
CA THR A 28 3.86 2.36 -15.18
C THR A 28 4.44 3.44 -16.07
N LYS A 29 4.21 4.73 -15.77
CA LYS A 29 4.97 5.79 -16.45
C LYS A 29 6.43 5.47 -16.18
N GLU A 30 7.15 5.09 -17.22
CA GLU A 30 8.59 4.87 -17.11
C GLU A 30 9.17 6.13 -16.47
N GLN A 31 9.82 5.92 -15.33
CA GLN A 31 10.56 6.96 -14.67
C GLN A 31 11.49 7.54 -15.73
N LYS A 32 11.37 8.82 -16.05
CA LYS A 32 12.39 9.47 -16.88
C LYS A 32 13.72 9.21 -16.18
N GLU A 33 14.59 8.43 -16.81
CA GLU A 33 15.93 8.18 -16.32
C GLU A 33 16.59 9.54 -16.08
N GLY A 34 16.88 9.87 -14.82
CA GLY A 34 17.48 11.15 -14.41
C GLY A 34 16.60 12.08 -13.58
N THR A 35 15.31 11.82 -13.36
CA THR A 35 14.50 12.62 -12.42
C THR A 35 14.88 12.26 -10.98
N SER A 36 15.45 13.24 -10.26
CA SER A 36 15.83 13.08 -8.86
C SER A 36 14.61 12.73 -8.00
N PRO A 37 14.77 12.02 -6.86
CA PRO A 37 13.65 11.74 -5.93
C PRO A 37 12.90 13.00 -5.50
N GLU A 38 13.60 14.15 -5.45
CA GLU A 38 13.10 15.46 -5.04
C GLU A 38 12.22 16.15 -6.11
N GLU A 39 12.38 15.78 -7.38
CA GLU A 39 11.56 16.28 -8.49
C GLU A 39 10.30 15.43 -8.75
N ARG A 40 10.14 14.32 -8.01
CA ARG A 40 8.97 13.46 -8.13
C ARG A 40 7.86 14.03 -7.24
N ASP A 41 6.65 14.13 -7.78
CA ASP A 41 5.47 14.41 -6.97
C ASP A 41 5.25 13.25 -6.00
N GLN A 42 5.81 13.36 -4.79
CA GLN A 42 5.76 12.33 -3.77
C GLN A 42 4.43 12.43 -3.02
N TYR A 43 3.78 11.29 -2.83
CA TYR A 43 2.55 11.22 -2.08
C TYR A 43 2.46 9.96 -1.23
N ILE A 44 1.65 10.09 -0.18
CA ILE A 44 1.31 9.04 0.76
C ILE A 44 -0.06 8.52 0.38
N VAL A 45 -0.24 7.20 0.37
CA VAL A 45 -1.54 6.57 0.19
C VAL A 45 -2.06 6.09 1.54
N VAL A 46 -3.29 6.43 1.87
CA VAL A 46 -4.02 5.95 3.05
C VAL A 46 -5.18 5.07 2.58
N PHE A 47 -5.26 3.84 3.08
CA PHE A 47 -6.44 3.01 2.88
C PHE A 47 -7.55 3.42 3.85
N SER A 48 -8.62 3.97 3.31
CA SER A 48 -9.86 4.22 4.03
C SER A 48 -10.73 2.96 4.05
N ARG A 49 -11.59 2.87 5.07
CA ARG A 49 -12.59 1.81 5.23
C ARG A 49 -13.85 2.40 5.82
N SER A 50 -15.00 1.94 5.35
CA SER A 50 -16.32 2.42 5.79
C SER A 50 -17.03 1.44 6.74
N GLN A 51 -16.66 0.15 6.76
CA GLN A 51 -17.42 -0.88 7.49
C GLN A 51 -16.72 -1.46 8.72
N THR A 52 -15.45 -1.86 8.62
CA THR A 52 -14.72 -2.54 9.71
C THR A 52 -13.28 -2.05 9.79
N ARG A 53 -12.65 -2.17 10.97
CA ARG A 53 -11.28 -1.71 11.21
C ARG A 53 -11.10 -0.26 10.75
N LEU A 54 -11.98 0.61 11.24
CA LEU A 54 -12.03 2.02 10.86
C LEU A 54 -10.88 2.79 11.52
N ILE A 55 -10.37 3.79 10.81
CA ILE A 55 -9.52 4.83 11.39
C ILE A 55 -10.45 5.93 11.89
N LEU A 56 -10.74 5.97 13.20
CA LEU A 56 -11.77 6.86 13.73
C LEU A 56 -11.44 8.35 13.53
N ASN A 57 -10.16 8.69 13.52
CA ASN A 57 -9.65 10.05 13.31
C ASN A 57 -8.94 10.19 11.95
N GLU A 58 -9.49 9.58 10.90
CA GLU A 58 -8.87 9.57 9.57
C GLU A 58 -8.49 10.97 9.05
N ALA A 59 -9.34 11.97 9.23
CA ALA A 59 -9.05 13.34 8.82
C ALA A 59 -7.83 13.95 9.54
N GLU A 60 -7.69 13.70 10.84
CA GLU A 60 -6.53 14.14 11.63
C GLU A 60 -5.27 13.42 11.18
N LEU A 61 -5.36 12.11 10.93
CA LEU A 61 -4.25 11.31 10.42
C LEU A 61 -3.77 11.83 9.06
N ILE A 62 -4.68 12.10 8.14
CA ILE A 62 -4.36 12.66 6.81
C ILE A 62 -3.65 14.00 6.95
N LEU A 63 -4.17 14.90 7.80
CA LEU A 63 -3.57 16.21 8.03
C LEU A 63 -2.17 16.09 8.64
N ALA A 64 -2.01 15.24 9.65
CA ALA A 64 -0.73 15.01 10.32
C ALA A 64 0.32 14.44 9.34
N LEU A 65 -0.05 13.45 8.52
CA LEU A 65 0.84 12.88 7.50
C LEU A 65 1.27 13.93 6.47
N ALA A 66 0.32 14.76 5.99
CA ALA A 66 0.63 15.80 5.04
C ALA A 66 1.60 16.85 5.60
N GLN A 67 1.41 17.24 6.87
CA GLN A 67 2.26 18.23 7.55
C GLN A 67 3.64 17.68 7.92
N GLU A 68 3.71 16.46 8.45
CA GLU A 68 4.97 15.86 8.90
C GLU A 68 5.90 15.58 7.72
N PHE A 69 5.37 15.01 6.63
CA PHE A 69 6.18 14.60 5.49
C PHE A 69 6.24 15.64 4.37
N GLN A 70 5.47 16.73 4.46
CA GLN A 70 5.33 17.73 3.38
C GLN A 70 4.96 17.08 2.03
N MET A 71 4.14 16.02 2.08
CA MET A 71 3.69 15.26 0.92
C MET A 71 2.18 15.34 0.78
N ARG A 72 1.69 15.26 -0.45
CA ARG A 72 0.25 15.11 -0.69
C ARG A 72 -0.21 13.74 -0.16
N VAL A 73 -1.39 13.69 0.45
CA VAL A 73 -1.99 12.44 0.92
C VAL A 73 -3.18 12.07 0.02
N VAL A 74 -3.25 10.81 -0.38
CA VAL A 74 -4.29 10.25 -1.26
C VAL A 74 -5.01 9.14 -0.51
N THR A 75 -6.32 9.24 -0.40
CA THR A 75 -7.14 8.17 0.17
C THR A 75 -7.58 7.20 -0.92
N VAL A 76 -7.52 5.91 -0.63
CA VAL A 76 -8.06 4.84 -1.48
C VAL A 76 -8.97 3.93 -0.69
N SER A 77 -9.99 3.38 -1.35
CA SER A 77 -11.00 2.52 -0.73
C SER A 77 -11.37 1.38 -1.66
N MET A 78 -11.26 0.14 -1.18
CA MET A 78 -11.72 -1.04 -1.93
C MET A 78 -13.25 -1.07 -2.11
N GLU A 79 -13.97 -0.30 -1.30
CA GLU A 79 -15.43 -0.23 -1.33
C GLU A 79 -15.90 0.73 -2.44
N ASP A 80 -15.10 1.74 -2.76
CA ASP A 80 -15.46 2.82 -3.70
C ASP A 80 -14.69 2.75 -5.03
N GLN A 81 -13.54 2.09 -5.07
CA GLN A 81 -12.64 2.08 -6.23
C GLN A 81 -12.34 0.66 -6.72
N THR A 82 -12.06 0.55 -8.02
CA THR A 82 -11.63 -0.73 -8.60
C THR A 82 -10.20 -1.07 -8.15
N TYR A 83 -9.92 -2.38 -8.05
CA TYR A 83 -8.58 -2.86 -7.70
C TYR A 83 -7.49 -2.32 -8.63
N SER A 84 -7.75 -2.28 -9.95
CA SER A 84 -6.78 -1.73 -10.91
C SER A 84 -6.50 -0.25 -10.68
N SER A 85 -7.51 0.56 -10.35
CA SER A 85 -7.31 1.98 -10.02
C SER A 85 -6.50 2.15 -8.74
N ILE A 86 -6.73 1.30 -7.74
CA ILE A 86 -5.96 1.33 -6.49
C ILE A 86 -4.51 0.95 -6.74
N VAL A 87 -4.25 -0.12 -7.50
CA VAL A 87 -2.88 -0.54 -7.87
C VAL A 87 -2.17 0.56 -8.68
N GLN A 88 -2.87 1.26 -9.57
CA GLN A 88 -2.30 2.38 -10.32
C GLN A 88 -1.87 3.55 -9.41
N VAL A 89 -2.61 3.82 -8.33
CA VAL A 89 -2.25 4.84 -7.34
C VAL A 89 -1.10 4.35 -6.44
N ILE A 90 -1.14 3.11 -5.99
CA ILE A 90 -0.09 2.56 -5.11
C ILE A 90 1.25 2.45 -5.85
N SER A 91 1.25 2.16 -7.15
CA SER A 91 2.48 1.98 -7.92
C SER A 91 3.35 3.24 -8.08
N GLY A 92 2.83 4.42 -7.72
CA GLY A 92 3.59 5.67 -7.66
C GLY A 92 3.78 6.22 -6.25
N ALA A 93 3.26 5.55 -5.21
CA ALA A 93 3.27 6.07 -3.85
C ALA A 93 4.65 5.96 -3.19
N SER A 94 4.99 6.93 -2.36
CA SER A 94 6.21 6.90 -1.53
C SER A 94 5.96 6.22 -0.18
N MET A 95 4.71 6.15 0.26
CA MET A 95 4.30 5.49 1.49
C MET A 95 2.89 4.93 1.36
N LEU A 96 2.65 3.77 1.97
CA LEU A 96 1.32 3.19 2.15
C LEU A 96 1.00 3.08 3.64
N VAL A 97 -0.07 3.72 4.09
CA VAL A 97 -0.61 3.62 5.45
C VAL A 97 -1.92 2.85 5.39
N SER A 98 -2.03 1.76 6.16
CA SER A 98 -3.23 0.92 6.10
C SER A 98 -3.45 0.15 7.39
N MET A 99 -4.72 -0.08 7.72
CA MET A 99 -5.12 -1.03 8.76
C MET A 99 -4.74 -2.46 8.37
N HIS A 100 -4.22 -3.21 9.34
CA HIS A 100 -3.82 -4.61 9.21
C HIS A 100 -4.90 -5.45 8.51
N GLY A 101 -4.45 -6.24 7.53
CA GLY A 101 -5.29 -7.19 6.83
C GLY A 101 -4.80 -7.48 5.42
N ALA A 102 -5.57 -8.31 4.71
CA ALA A 102 -5.20 -8.80 3.38
C ALA A 102 -4.96 -7.69 2.34
N GLN A 103 -5.55 -6.49 2.51
CA GLN A 103 -5.34 -5.36 1.60
C GLN A 103 -3.88 -4.93 1.50
N LEU A 104 -3.06 -5.17 2.54
CA LEU A 104 -1.62 -4.89 2.52
C LEU A 104 -0.84 -5.72 1.51
N VAL A 105 -1.43 -6.76 0.92
CA VAL A 105 -0.83 -7.45 -0.24
C VAL A 105 -0.58 -6.48 -1.41
N THR A 106 -1.32 -5.37 -1.49
CA THR A 106 -1.09 -4.31 -2.49
C THR A 106 0.25 -3.61 -2.32
N SER A 107 0.93 -3.75 -1.17
CA SER A 107 2.31 -3.27 -0.98
C SER A 107 3.30 -3.87 -1.98
N LEU A 108 2.97 -5.02 -2.58
CA LEU A 108 3.75 -5.63 -3.67
C LEU A 108 3.96 -4.69 -4.87
N PHE A 109 3.05 -3.73 -5.07
CA PHE A 109 3.11 -2.80 -6.20
C PHE A 109 3.85 -1.51 -5.86
N LEU A 110 4.29 -1.31 -4.61
CA LEU A 110 5.02 -0.10 -4.23
C LEU A 110 6.38 0.00 -4.94
N PRO A 111 6.83 1.22 -5.28
CA PRO A 111 8.18 1.47 -5.72
C PRO A 111 9.24 1.01 -4.70
N ARG A 112 10.45 0.72 -5.19
CA ARG A 112 11.60 0.48 -4.32
C ARG A 112 11.87 1.70 -3.45
N GLY A 113 12.10 1.47 -2.16
CA GLY A 113 12.37 2.53 -1.19
C GLY A 113 11.11 3.17 -0.59
N ALA A 114 9.91 2.79 -1.03
CA ALA A 114 8.68 3.21 -0.38
C ALA A 114 8.51 2.55 1.00
N ALA A 115 7.80 3.24 1.88
CA ALA A 115 7.51 2.77 3.24
C ALA A 115 6.10 2.16 3.35
N VAL A 116 5.93 1.20 4.27
CA VAL A 116 4.61 0.69 4.66
C VAL A 116 4.43 0.93 6.15
N VAL A 117 3.34 1.59 6.51
CA VAL A 117 2.90 1.78 7.90
C VAL A 117 1.65 0.95 8.11
N GLU A 118 1.80 -0.14 8.85
CA GLU A 118 0.71 -1.03 9.22
C GLU A 118 0.12 -0.61 10.57
N LEU A 119 -1.18 -0.30 10.56
CA LEU A 119 -1.92 0.09 11.75
C LEU A 119 -2.64 -1.13 12.33
N PHE A 120 -2.58 -1.30 13.64
CA PHE A 120 -3.29 -2.36 14.33
C PHE A 120 -4.50 -1.79 15.07
N PRO A 121 -5.64 -2.51 15.06
CA PRO A 121 -6.84 -2.05 15.74
C PRO A 121 -6.59 -1.93 17.25
N TYR A 122 -6.95 -0.77 17.80
CA TYR A 122 -6.87 -0.50 19.22
C TYR A 122 -7.99 -1.26 19.97
N ALA A 123 -7.67 -1.81 21.14
CA ALA A 123 -8.61 -2.49 22.03
C ALA A 123 -9.41 -3.66 21.40
N VAL A 124 -8.81 -4.42 20.48
CA VAL A 124 -9.40 -5.70 20.06
C VAL A 124 -9.31 -6.68 21.22
N SER A 125 -10.45 -7.14 21.73
CA SER A 125 -10.48 -8.19 22.75
C SER A 125 -9.73 -9.43 22.23
N PRO A 126 -8.64 -9.85 22.89
CA PRO A 126 -7.89 -11.06 22.53
C PRO A 126 -8.79 -12.30 22.49
N GLU A 127 -9.85 -12.34 23.30
CA GLU A 127 -10.79 -13.45 23.38
C GLU A 127 -11.60 -13.65 22.09
N GLN A 128 -11.82 -12.57 21.34
CA GLN A 128 -12.70 -12.53 20.16
C GLN A 128 -11.94 -12.39 18.83
N TYR A 129 -10.61 -12.32 18.86
CA TYR A 129 -9.78 -12.23 17.66
C TYR A 129 -8.64 -13.24 17.69
N THR A 130 -8.79 -14.28 16.86
CA THR A 130 -7.90 -15.45 16.80
C THR A 130 -6.41 -15.13 16.67
N PRO A 131 -5.97 -14.11 15.90
CA PRO A 131 -4.55 -13.73 15.84
C PRO A 131 -3.93 -13.21 17.14
N TYR A 132 -4.71 -12.74 18.12
CA TYR A 132 -4.21 -12.20 19.39
C TYR A 132 -4.54 -13.06 20.61
N LYS A 133 -5.08 -14.27 20.43
CA LYS A 133 -5.21 -15.23 21.53
C LYS A 133 -3.81 -15.71 21.97
N THR A 134 -3.28 -15.13 23.03
CA THR A 134 -2.12 -15.66 23.79
C THR A 134 -2.58 -16.66 24.84
#